data_AF-A0A3E2YJT3-F1
#
_entry.id   AF-A0A3E2YJT3-F1
#
_cell.length_a   1.000
_cell.length_b   1.000
_cell.length_c   1.000
_cell.angle_alpha   90.00
_cell.angle_beta   90.00
_cell.angle_gamma   90.00
#
_symmetry.space_group_name_H-M   'P 1'
#
loop_
_entity.id
_entity.type
_entity.pdbx_description
1 polymer ?
#
loop_
_entity_poly.entity_id
_entity_poly.type
_entity_poly.pdbx_seq_one_letter_code
_entity_poly.pdbx_strand_id
1 'polypeptide(L)'
;MATAGVQDVAEPPPRRRSGPAGEERDGERGLRSLVGPGSSQVGPLAALRARDAARPTEEDLAEAEARVVVVRRNWVPREDLPRSGR
;
A
#
# COMPACT_ATOMS: atom_id res chain seq x y z
N MET A 1 2.63 -36.60 32.42
CA MET A 1 1.62 -37.23 31.57
C MET A 1 1.83 -36.67 30.16
N ALA A 2 2.27 -37.52 29.23
CA ALA A 2 2.58 -37.17 27.84
C ALA A 2 1.38 -37.52 26.94
N THR A 3 1.15 -36.72 25.90
CA THR A 3 0.68 -37.06 24.53
C THR A 3 0.36 -35.73 23.82
N ALA A 4 1.15 -35.33 22.82
CA ALA A 4 1.14 -35.74 21.42
C ALA A 4 0.20 -34.87 20.56
N GLY A 5 0.84 -34.10 19.68
CA GLY A 5 0.23 -33.37 18.58
C GLY A 5 1.35 -32.99 17.60
N VAL A 6 1.95 -34.01 16.96
CA VAL A 6 2.87 -33.80 15.84
C VAL A 6 2.03 -33.36 14.63
N GLN A 7 2.23 -32.13 14.16
CA GLN A 7 1.70 -31.73 12.86
C GLN A 7 2.72 -32.11 11.80
N ASP A 8 2.30 -33.00 10.92
CA ASP A 8 3.00 -33.39 9.70
C ASP A 8 3.15 -32.14 8.82
N VAL A 9 4.38 -31.72 8.58
CA VAL A 9 4.69 -30.58 7.71
C VAL A 9 4.55 -31.07 6.27
N ALA A 10 3.38 -30.85 5.68
CA ALA A 10 3.24 -30.97 4.24
C ALA A 10 4.02 -29.83 3.56
N GLU A 11 5.09 -30.22 2.86
CA GLU A 11 6.02 -29.34 2.16
C GLU A 11 5.32 -28.52 1.05
N PRO A 12 5.45 -27.18 1.01
CA PRO A 12 4.96 -26.38 -0.11
C PRO A 12 5.82 -26.64 -1.38
N PRO A 13 5.23 -26.62 -2.59
CA PRO A 13 5.94 -26.94 -3.83
C PRO A 13 7.15 -26.02 -4.07
N PRO A 14 8.23 -26.50 -4.72
CA PRO A 14 9.45 -25.74 -4.87
C PRO A 14 9.22 -24.45 -5.66
N ARG A 15 9.57 -23.35 -5.00
CA ARG A 15 9.63 -21.98 -5.54
C ARG A 15 10.50 -21.96 -6.80
N ARG A 16 10.01 -21.35 -7.88
CA ARG A 16 10.85 -21.01 -9.04
C ARG A 16 11.94 -20.05 -8.57
N ARG A 17 13.14 -20.57 -8.32
CA ARG A 17 14.35 -19.78 -8.13
C ARG A 17 14.82 -19.32 -9.50
N SER A 18 14.47 -18.10 -9.88
CA SER A 18 15.25 -17.35 -10.85
C SER A 18 16.57 -17.01 -10.17
N GLY A 19 17.67 -17.63 -10.59
CA GLY A 19 19.00 -17.41 -10.02
C GLY A 19 19.66 -16.12 -10.52
N PRO A 20 20.72 -15.64 -9.84
CA PRO A 20 21.34 -14.33 -10.06
C PRO A 20 22.38 -14.37 -11.19
N ALA A 21 21.96 -14.75 -12.40
CA ALA A 21 22.86 -14.91 -13.55
C ALA A 21 22.46 -14.07 -14.79
N GLY A 22 21.59 -13.08 -14.60
CA GLY A 22 21.20 -12.10 -15.63
C GLY A 22 21.21 -10.65 -15.13
N GLU A 23 21.71 -10.40 -13.91
CA GLU A 23 21.39 -9.21 -13.12
C GLU A 23 22.13 -7.93 -13.54
N GLU A 24 23.23 -8.01 -14.30
CA GLU A 24 24.07 -6.82 -14.54
C GLU A 24 23.58 -5.94 -15.70
N ARG A 25 22.86 -6.50 -16.69
CA ARG A 25 22.29 -5.73 -17.82
C ARG A 25 20.78 -5.46 -17.72
N ASP A 26 20.09 -6.21 -16.86
CA ASP A 26 18.66 -6.03 -16.54
C ASP A 26 18.42 -5.38 -15.17
N GLY A 27 19.44 -5.20 -14.33
CA GLY A 27 19.31 -4.54 -13.03
C GLY A 27 18.69 -3.14 -13.16
N GLU A 28 19.16 -2.32 -14.09
CA GLU A 28 18.59 -0.98 -14.30
C GLU A 28 17.17 -0.99 -14.89
N ARG A 29 16.80 -2.03 -15.65
CA ARG A 29 15.46 -2.15 -16.28
C ARG A 29 14.44 -2.75 -15.31
N GLY A 30 14.86 -3.67 -14.44
CA GLY A 30 14.06 -4.26 -13.37
C GLY A 30 13.82 -3.30 -12.21
N LEU A 31 14.79 -2.44 -11.90
CA LEU A 31 14.65 -1.39 -10.88
C LEU A 31 13.66 -0.29 -11.29
N ARG A 32 13.43 -0.05 -12.60
CA ARG A 32 12.41 0.89 -13.07
C ARG A 32 10.98 0.43 -12.77
N SER A 33 10.75 -0.87 -12.56
CA SER A 33 9.47 -1.40 -12.11
C SER A 33 9.21 -1.16 -10.61
N LEU A 34 10.28 -0.98 -9.84
CA LEU A 34 10.26 -0.57 -8.42
C LEU A 34 10.18 0.96 -8.27
N VAL A 35 10.85 1.69 -9.17
CA VAL A 35 10.87 3.17 -9.25
C VAL A 35 9.92 3.62 -10.37
N GLY A 36 8.63 3.32 -10.19
CA GLY A 36 7.52 3.69 -11.05
C GLY A 36 6.22 3.49 -10.28
N PRO A 37 5.02 3.62 -10.86
CA PRO A 37 3.76 3.22 -10.22
C PRO A 37 3.67 1.68 -10.15
N GLY A 38 4.74 1.03 -9.67
CA GLY A 38 4.83 -0.39 -9.46
C GLY A 38 3.78 -0.89 -8.48
N SER A 39 3.71 -2.20 -8.32
CA SER A 39 2.78 -2.81 -7.38
C SER A 39 2.96 -2.23 -5.97
N SER A 40 1.84 -1.84 -5.35
CA SER A 40 1.79 -1.36 -3.96
C SER A 40 2.57 -2.30 -3.05
N GLN A 41 3.45 -1.76 -2.21
CA GLN A 41 4.23 -2.53 -1.24
C GLN A 41 3.36 -3.08 -0.08
N VAL A 42 2.12 -2.60 0.04
CA VAL A 42 1.17 -3.04 1.06
C VAL A 42 -0.12 -3.54 0.40
N GLY A 43 -0.62 -4.68 0.89
CA GLY A 43 -1.91 -5.22 0.46
C GLY A 43 -3.09 -4.35 0.95
N PRO A 44 -4.27 -4.44 0.31
CA PRO A 44 -5.41 -3.57 0.61
C PRO A 44 -5.86 -3.57 2.08
N LEU A 45 -5.94 -4.75 2.72
CA LEU A 45 -6.36 -4.85 4.13
C LEU A 45 -5.34 -4.18 5.07
N ALA A 46 -4.05 -4.39 4.83
CA ALA A 46 -3.00 -3.74 5.62
C ALA A 46 -3.04 -2.22 5.42
N ALA A 47 -3.29 -1.75 4.20
CA ALA A 47 -3.44 -0.32 3.91
C ALA A 47 -4.65 0.30 4.64
N LEU A 48 -5.80 -0.39 4.67
CA LEU A 48 -6.98 0.07 5.41
C LEU A 48 -6.69 0.15 6.91
N ARG A 49 -6.06 -0.89 7.49
CA ARG A 49 -5.67 -0.87 8.90
C ARG A 49 -4.67 0.24 9.23
N ALA A 50 -3.71 0.50 8.35
CA ALA A 50 -2.77 1.59 8.51
C ALA A 50 -3.49 2.95 8.52
N ARG A 51 -4.51 3.15 7.67
CA ARG A 51 -5.34 4.37 7.69
C ARG A 51 -6.10 4.53 9.00
N ASP A 52 -6.64 3.44 9.54
CA ASP A 52 -7.35 3.48 10.83
C ASP A 52 -6.40 3.85 11.98
N ALA A 53 -5.21 3.25 12.00
CA ALA A 53 -4.19 3.53 13.00
C ALA A 53 -3.62 4.96 12.89
N ALA A 54 -3.61 5.53 11.68
CA ALA A 54 -3.12 6.87 11.40
C ALA A 54 -4.22 7.95 11.43
N ARG A 55 -5.36 7.68 12.07
CA ARG A 55 -6.41 8.69 12.31
C ARG A 55 -5.81 9.89 13.05
N PRO A 56 -5.87 11.12 12.50
CA PRO A 56 -5.40 12.31 13.19
C PRO A 56 -6.17 12.53 14.50
N THR A 57 -5.48 13.04 15.51
CA THR A 57 -6.08 13.48 16.77
C THR A 57 -6.73 14.85 16.63
N GLU A 58 -7.48 15.28 17.64
CA GLU A 58 -8.06 16.63 17.67
C GLU A 58 -7.00 17.73 17.71
N GLU A 59 -5.88 17.49 18.41
CA GLU A 59 -4.75 18.41 18.46
C GLU A 59 -4.10 18.57 17.07
N ASP A 60 -3.93 17.48 16.34
CA ASP A 60 -3.42 17.52 14.96
C ASP A 60 -4.34 18.35 14.05
N LEU A 61 -5.65 18.26 14.25
CA LEU A 61 -6.63 19.04 13.49
C LEU A 61 -6.57 20.53 13.84
N ALA A 62 -6.49 20.87 15.12
CA ALA A 62 -6.38 22.25 15.57
C ALA A 62 -5.06 22.89 15.09
N GLU A 63 -3.97 22.14 15.12
CA GLU A 63 -2.70 22.56 14.55
C GLU A 63 -2.81 22.82 13.04
N ALA A 64 -3.43 21.90 12.31
CA ALA A 64 -3.59 22.02 10.87
C ALA A 64 -4.45 23.23 10.50
N GLU A 65 -5.50 23.53 11.25
CA GLU A 65 -6.33 24.73 11.05
C GLU A 65 -5.52 26.02 11.19
N ALA A 66 -4.63 26.07 12.18
CA ALA A 66 -3.78 27.25 12.40
C ALA A 66 -2.68 27.43 11.35
N ARG A 67 -2.17 26.33 10.76
CA ARG A 67 -0.95 26.35 9.92
C ARG A 67 -1.19 26.14 8.43
N VAL A 68 -2.22 25.41 8.03
CA VAL A 68 -2.40 24.95 6.64
C VAL A 68 -3.33 25.88 5.85
N VAL A 69 -2.81 26.45 4.76
CA VAL A 69 -3.60 27.25 3.83
C VAL A 69 -4.17 26.36 2.72
N VAL A 70 -5.50 26.17 2.70
CA VAL A 70 -6.20 25.39 1.67
C VAL A 70 -6.49 26.26 0.44
N VAL A 71 -5.82 25.98 -0.68
CA VAL A 71 -6.00 26.69 -1.95
C VAL A 71 -6.87 25.89 -2.92
N ARG A 72 -8.04 26.42 -3.30
CA ARG A 72 -9.01 25.74 -4.19
C ARG A 72 -8.96 26.28 -5.62
N ARG A 73 -7.93 25.93 -6.38
CA ARG A 73 -7.82 26.29 -7.81
C ARG A 73 -8.48 25.24 -8.69
N ASN A 74 -9.37 25.67 -9.60
CA ASN A 74 -10.07 24.80 -10.55
C ASN A 74 -10.82 23.63 -9.89
N TRP A 75 -11.18 23.77 -8.61
CA TRP A 75 -11.89 22.75 -7.85
C TRP A 75 -13.39 23.04 -7.90
N VAL A 76 -14.17 22.02 -8.26
CA VAL A 76 -15.64 22.08 -8.29
C VAL A 76 -16.17 21.19 -7.18
N PRO A 77 -17.03 21.70 -6.27
CA PRO A 77 -17.68 20.90 -5.25
C PRO A 77 -18.42 19.70 -5.83
N ARG A 78 -18.49 18.60 -5.07
CA ARG A 78 -19.12 17.36 -5.54
C ARG A 78 -20.61 17.54 -5.83
N GLU A 79 -21.26 18.39 -5.05
CA GLU A 79 -22.65 18.82 -5.18
C GLU A 79 -22.92 19.58 -6.49
N ASP A 80 -21.91 20.25 -7.04
CA ASP A 80 -21.99 21.04 -8.27
C ASP A 80 -21.58 20.25 -9.51
N LEU A 81 -20.97 19.07 -9.33
CA LEU A 81 -20.64 18.18 -10.44
C LEU A 81 -21.92 17.56 -11.03
N PRO A 82 -22.04 17.46 -12.37
CA PRO A 82 -23.17 16.81 -13.01
C PRO A 82 -23.29 15.37 -12.51
N ARG A 83 -24.47 15.00 -12.03
CA ARG A 83 -24.75 13.61 -11.65
C ARG A 83 -24.73 12.76 -12.92
N SER A 84 -23.76 11.85 -13.03
CA SER A 84 -23.78 10.83 -14.07
C SER A 84 -24.95 9.88 -13.81
N GLY A 85 -26.05 10.05 -14.55
CA GLY A 85 -27.15 9.10 -14.56
C GLY A 85 -26.71 7.84 -15.29
N ARG A 86 -26.54 6.74 -14.55
CA ARG A 86 -26.60 5.37 -15.07
C ARG A 86 -27.34 4.51 -14.07
#